data_AF-A0A2R7MHQ1-F1
#
_entry.id   AF-A0A2R7MHQ1-F1
#
_cell.length_a   1.000
_cell.length_b   1.000
_cell.length_c   1.000
_cell.angle_alpha   90.00
_cell.angle_beta   90.00
_cell.angle_gamma   90.00
#
_symmetry.space_group_name_H-M   'P 1'
#
loop_
_entity.id
_entity.type
_entity.pdbx_description
1 polymer ?
#
loop_
_entity_poly.entity_id
_entity_poly.type
_entity_poly.pdbx_seq_one_letter_code
_entity_poly.pdbx_strand_id
1 'polypeptide(L)'
;MSELTALLPLAVGMAISPLPIVAVVAILLSARGRRAAPAYTATFFAVTLAAIAAGALTAAGASGASGGAKGNVVVVVLGALLTVGFATFAVVSWRGRPRHGQPAVAPKWLAAMDSITLGRAAGLGLLMAATNSKNLPLELKGGALIGAAHLPIAATALLCVALAVAGSLTLILPTVLGATGIPRITTALDRLKSEMIEHNAVIMTVLFAILAANEAAHLIHQLA
;
A
#
# COMPACT_ATOMS: atom_id res chain seq x y z
N MET A 1 -10.74 19.81 15.81
CA MET A 1 -11.63 19.09 14.85
C MET A 1 -11.15 19.22 13.40
N SER A 2 -10.47 20.31 13.00
CA SER A 2 -9.85 20.49 11.66
C SER A 2 -8.74 19.49 11.32
N GLU A 3 -7.99 19.01 12.32
CA GLU A 3 -6.92 18.01 12.13
C GLU A 3 -7.48 16.63 11.71
N LEU A 4 -8.62 16.22 12.28
CA LEU A 4 -9.25 14.92 12.00
C LEU A 4 -9.88 14.87 10.61
N THR A 5 -10.32 16.02 10.06
CA THR A 5 -10.80 16.07 8.68
C THR A 5 -9.69 15.77 7.65
N ALA A 6 -8.41 15.91 8.02
CA ALA A 6 -7.29 15.52 7.18
C ALA A 6 -7.11 13.99 7.07
N LEU A 7 -7.75 13.19 7.94
CA LEU A 7 -7.68 11.73 7.87
C LEU A 7 -8.40 11.16 6.64
N LEU A 8 -9.46 11.83 6.16
CA LEU A 8 -10.20 11.41 4.97
C LEU A 8 -9.33 11.40 3.70
N PRO A 9 -8.69 12.52 3.30
CA PRO A 9 -7.81 12.53 2.13
C PRO A 9 -6.58 11.62 2.31
N LEU A 10 -6.06 11.47 3.54
CA LEU A 10 -4.98 10.49 3.82
C LEU A 10 -5.45 9.06 3.55
N ALA A 11 -6.61 8.67 4.08
CA ALA A 11 -7.20 7.35 3.85
C ALA A 11 -7.44 7.07 2.37
N VAL A 12 -7.93 8.06 1.62
CA VAL A 12 -8.12 7.96 0.16
C VAL A 12 -6.78 7.75 -0.54
N GLY A 13 -5.74 8.50 -0.17
CA GLY A 13 -4.40 8.34 -0.72
C GLY A 13 -3.81 6.94 -0.45
N MET A 14 -4.02 6.41 0.76
CA MET A 14 -3.57 5.07 1.15
C MET A 14 -4.30 3.96 0.39
N ALA A 15 -5.62 4.12 0.20
CA ALA A 15 -6.49 3.13 -0.44
C ALA A 15 -6.14 2.87 -1.91
N ILE A 16 -5.64 3.89 -2.62
CA ILE A 16 -5.28 3.76 -4.04
C ILE A 16 -3.91 3.09 -4.12
N SER A 17 -3.83 1.76 -3.98
CA SER A 17 -2.56 0.99 -4.00
C SER A 17 -2.56 -0.08 -5.09
N PRO A 18 -2.22 0.27 -6.35
CA PRO A 18 -2.33 -0.63 -7.49
C PRO A 18 -1.64 -1.98 -7.29
N LEU A 19 -0.40 -2.00 -6.82
CA LEU A 19 0.36 -3.25 -6.61
C LEU A 19 -0.33 -4.23 -5.64
N PRO A 20 -0.67 -3.81 -4.40
CA PRO A 20 -1.48 -4.63 -3.50
C PRO A 20 -2.82 -5.11 -4.08
N ILE A 21 -3.50 -4.25 -4.85
CA ILE A 21 -4.78 -4.60 -5.49
C ILE A 21 -4.57 -5.70 -6.55
N VAL A 22 -3.54 -5.59 -7.39
CA VAL A 22 -3.22 -6.63 -8.39
C VAL A 22 -2.93 -7.96 -7.66
N ALA A 23 -2.15 -7.89 -6.57
CA ALA A 23 -1.78 -9.07 -5.80
C ALA A 23 -3.01 -9.77 -5.21
N VAL A 24 -3.90 -9.05 -4.52
CA VAL A 24 -5.09 -9.67 -3.91
C VAL A 24 -6.03 -10.28 -4.96
N VAL A 25 -6.22 -9.61 -6.10
CA VAL A 25 -7.04 -10.12 -7.20
C VAL A 25 -6.43 -11.39 -7.80
N ALA A 26 -5.11 -11.40 -8.00
CA ALA A 26 -4.41 -12.59 -8.49
C ALA A 26 -4.42 -13.74 -7.49
N ILE A 27 -4.33 -13.47 -6.17
CA ILE A 27 -4.50 -14.49 -5.12
C ILE A 27 -5.91 -15.07 -5.23
N LEU A 28 -6.94 -14.24 -5.25
CA LEU A 28 -8.35 -14.66 -5.26
C LEU A 28 -8.70 -15.57 -6.45
N LEU A 29 -8.06 -15.35 -7.59
CA LEU A 29 -8.28 -16.11 -8.82
C LEU A 29 -7.39 -17.36 -8.95
N SER A 30 -6.54 -17.64 -7.95
CA SER A 30 -5.81 -18.91 -7.88
C SER A 30 -6.72 -20.05 -7.40
N ALA A 31 -6.31 -21.30 -7.67
CA ALA A 31 -7.04 -22.50 -7.23
C ALA A 31 -7.33 -22.56 -5.71
N ARG A 32 -6.52 -21.88 -4.89
CA ARG A 32 -6.68 -21.81 -3.41
C ARG A 32 -6.99 -20.40 -2.91
N GLY A 33 -7.39 -19.50 -3.81
CA GLY A 33 -7.49 -18.07 -3.57
C GLY A 33 -8.39 -17.67 -2.42
N ARG A 34 -9.56 -18.30 -2.30
CA ARG A 34 -10.52 -18.05 -1.20
C ARG A 34 -9.95 -18.28 0.19
N ARG A 35 -9.00 -19.21 0.34
CA ARG A 35 -8.35 -19.50 1.63
C ARG A 35 -7.10 -18.64 1.84
N ALA A 36 -6.39 -18.30 0.77
CA ALA A 36 -5.13 -17.58 0.82
C ALA A 36 -5.30 -16.05 0.91
N ALA A 37 -6.32 -15.48 0.26
CA ALA A 37 -6.56 -14.04 0.23
C ALA A 37 -6.78 -13.40 1.62
N PRO A 38 -7.52 -14.02 2.56
CA PRO A 38 -7.64 -13.49 3.92
C PRO A 38 -6.31 -13.37 4.64
N ALA A 39 -5.39 -14.32 4.44
CA ALA A 39 -4.06 -14.28 5.06
C ALA A 39 -3.22 -13.11 4.52
N TYR A 40 -3.28 -12.84 3.22
CA TYR A 40 -2.66 -11.67 2.60
C TYR A 40 -3.24 -10.36 3.13
N THR A 41 -4.57 -10.23 3.13
CA THR A 41 -5.23 -9.01 3.60
C THR A 41 -5.00 -8.76 5.09
N ALA A 42 -5.00 -9.82 5.91
CA ALA A 42 -4.78 -9.70 7.35
C ALA A 42 -3.35 -9.26 7.68
N THR A 43 -2.33 -9.84 7.03
CA THR A 43 -0.94 -9.41 7.29
C THR A 43 -0.65 -8.02 6.74
N PHE A 44 -1.24 -7.66 5.59
CA PHE A 44 -1.15 -6.29 5.07
C PHE A 44 -1.78 -5.29 6.05
N PHE A 45 -3.01 -5.56 6.48
CA PHE A 45 -3.72 -4.72 7.45
C PHE A 45 -2.95 -4.57 8.77
N ALA A 46 -2.38 -5.66 9.28
CA ALA A 46 -1.60 -5.64 10.52
C ALA A 46 -0.38 -4.71 10.43
N VAL A 47 0.33 -4.71 9.29
CA VAL A 47 1.48 -3.82 9.08
C VAL A 47 1.04 -2.37 8.95
N THR A 48 0.00 -2.08 8.18
CA THR A 48 -0.58 -0.73 8.07
C THR A 48 -1.05 -0.21 9.44
N LEU A 49 -1.74 -1.05 10.22
CA LEU A 49 -2.16 -0.70 11.57
C LEU A 49 -0.96 -0.44 12.50
N ALA A 50 0.10 -1.26 12.41
CA ALA A 50 1.31 -1.07 13.19
C ALA A 50 2.02 0.24 12.85
N ALA A 51 2.07 0.62 11.57
CA ALA A 51 2.64 1.91 11.13
C ALA A 51 1.83 3.11 11.66
N ILE A 52 0.49 3.06 11.57
CA ILE A 52 -0.39 4.09 12.13
C ILE A 52 -0.24 4.16 13.66
N ALA A 53 -0.22 3.02 14.34
CA ALA A 53 -0.03 2.98 15.78
C ALA A 53 1.34 3.54 16.20
N ALA A 54 2.41 3.24 15.45
CA ALA A 54 3.73 3.80 15.68
C ALA A 54 3.71 5.32 15.55
N GLY A 55 3.07 5.88 14.51
CA GLY A 55 2.89 7.32 14.37
C GLY A 55 2.12 7.96 15.54
N ALA A 56 1.07 7.29 16.02
CA ALA A 56 0.29 7.76 17.17
C ALA A 56 1.11 7.77 18.46
N LEU A 57 1.91 6.73 18.69
CA LEU A 57 2.77 6.60 19.87
C LEU A 57 3.91 7.62 19.86
N THR A 58 4.54 7.88 18.71
CA THR A 58 5.61 8.88 18.61
C THR A 58 5.09 10.28 18.86
N ALA A 59 3.91 10.64 18.34
CA ALA A 59 3.29 11.94 18.62
C ALA A 59 2.83 12.09 20.08
N ALA A 60 2.26 11.03 20.67
CA ALA A 60 1.85 11.04 22.07
C ALA A 60 3.03 11.06 23.05
N GLY A 61 4.18 10.46 22.69
CA GLY A 61 5.41 10.42 23.48
C GLY A 61 6.34 11.63 23.29
N ALA A 62 6.19 12.38 22.18
CA ALA A 62 6.94 13.60 21.91
C ALA A 62 6.68 14.73 22.93
N SER A 63 5.65 14.59 23.77
CA SER A 63 5.42 15.44 24.95
C SER A 63 6.49 15.29 26.05
N GLY A 64 7.47 14.37 25.92
CA GLY A 64 8.46 14.09 26.96
C GLY A 64 9.91 13.85 26.53
N ALA A 65 10.30 14.01 25.25
CA ALA A 65 11.69 13.77 24.85
C ALA A 65 12.18 14.71 23.74
N SER A 66 13.08 15.62 24.10
CA SER A 66 13.96 16.34 23.18
C SER A 66 15.16 15.47 22.80
N GLY A 67 15.29 15.11 21.53
CA GLY A 67 16.49 14.51 20.97
C GLY A 67 16.26 14.15 19.50
N GLY A 68 17.14 14.37 18.53
CA GLY A 68 18.51 14.89 18.47
C GLY A 68 18.94 14.77 17.00
N ALA A 69 19.59 15.80 16.45
CA ALA A 69 19.75 16.05 15.01
C ALA A 69 20.77 15.15 14.25
N LYS A 70 20.80 13.83 14.48
CA LYS A 70 21.73 12.91 13.78
C LYS A 70 21.07 11.92 12.81
N GLY A 71 19.74 11.99 12.62
CA GLY A 71 19.00 11.15 11.66
C GLY A 71 18.91 11.68 10.22
N ASN A 72 19.33 12.93 9.98
CA ASN A 72 18.97 13.63 8.73
C ASN A 72 19.72 13.12 7.48
N VAL A 73 21.01 12.79 7.60
CA VAL A 73 21.83 12.38 6.45
C VAL A 73 21.40 11.02 5.89
N VAL A 74 21.08 10.06 6.76
CA VAL A 74 20.63 8.72 6.33
C VAL A 74 19.30 8.82 5.62
N VAL A 75 18.36 9.64 6.11
CA VAL A 75 17.04 9.84 5.48
C VAL A 75 17.17 10.52 4.12
N VAL A 76 18.03 11.54 3.99
CA VAL A 76 18.29 12.22 2.72
C VAL A 76 18.92 11.26 1.69
N VAL A 77 19.91 10.46 2.09
CA VAL A 77 20.57 9.48 1.19
C VAL A 77 19.59 8.39 0.74
N LEU A 78 18.77 7.87 1.67
CA LEU A 78 17.77 6.85 1.34
C LEU A 78 16.68 7.41 0.42
N GLY A 79 16.17 8.61 0.69
CA GLY A 79 15.18 9.29 -0.14
C GLY A 79 15.71 9.57 -1.56
N ALA A 80 16.98 9.98 -1.69
CA ALA A 80 17.61 10.18 -2.99
C ALA A 80 17.72 8.88 -3.80
N LEU A 81 18.14 7.79 -3.15
CA LEU A 81 18.21 6.46 -3.78
C LEU A 81 16.83 5.95 -4.20
N LEU A 82 15.80 6.13 -3.36
CA LEU A 82 14.42 5.76 -3.68
C LEU A 82 13.85 6.60 -4.83
N THR A 83 14.11 7.91 -4.84
CA THR A 83 13.71 8.80 -5.94
C THR A 83 14.28 8.33 -7.27
N VAL A 84 15.59 8.08 -7.33
CA VAL A 84 16.27 7.60 -8.54
C VAL A 84 15.79 6.21 -8.92
N GLY A 85 15.60 5.32 -7.94
CA GLY A 85 15.07 3.97 -8.14
C GLY A 85 13.68 3.99 -8.77
N PHE A 86 12.74 4.72 -8.18
CA PHE A 86 11.38 4.83 -8.71
C PHE A 86 11.34 5.52 -10.08
N ALA A 87 12.11 6.59 -10.30
CA ALA A 87 12.20 7.22 -11.62
C ALA A 87 12.72 6.23 -12.68
N THR A 88 13.72 5.44 -12.35
CA THR A 88 14.27 4.40 -13.24
C THR A 88 13.21 3.34 -13.55
N PHE A 89 12.51 2.84 -12.53
CA PHE A 89 11.43 1.88 -12.71
C PHE A 89 10.25 2.44 -13.51
N ALA A 90 9.93 3.74 -13.38
CA ALA A 90 8.91 4.40 -14.19
C ALA A 90 9.27 4.37 -15.68
N VAL A 91 10.54 4.70 -16.00
CA VAL A 91 11.08 4.71 -17.37
C VAL A 91 11.14 3.30 -17.95
N VAL A 92 11.60 2.31 -17.16
CA VAL A 92 11.65 0.90 -17.59
C VAL A 92 10.25 0.37 -17.83
N SER A 93 9.29 0.66 -16.94
CA SER A 93 7.88 0.25 -17.09
C SER A 93 7.25 0.86 -18.34
N TRP A 94 7.54 2.13 -18.62
CA TRP A 94 7.04 2.82 -19.81
C TRP A 94 7.61 2.22 -21.10
N ARG A 95 8.91 1.89 -21.10
CA ARG A 95 9.60 1.29 -22.25
C ARG A 95 9.21 -0.18 -22.49
N GLY A 96 8.82 -0.90 -21.44
CA GLY A 96 8.35 -2.28 -21.51
C GLY A 96 6.86 -2.44 -21.88
N ARG A 97 6.14 -1.33 -22.08
CA ARG A 97 4.71 -1.34 -22.44
C ARG A 97 4.50 -2.10 -23.77
N PRO A 98 3.57 -3.07 -23.85
CA PRO A 98 3.21 -3.73 -25.11
C PRO A 98 2.77 -2.69 -26.15
N ARG A 99 3.35 -2.77 -27.36
CA ARG A 99 2.92 -1.94 -28.50
C ARG A 99 1.68 -2.57 -29.14
N HIS A 100 0.85 -1.73 -29.76
CA HIS A 100 -0.43 -2.10 -30.37
C HIS A 100 -0.32 -3.40 -31.18
N GLY A 101 -1.18 -4.38 -30.86
CA GLY A 101 -1.27 -5.67 -31.57
C GLY A 101 -0.44 -6.83 -30.99
N GLN A 102 0.34 -6.63 -29.92
CA GLN A 102 1.02 -7.74 -29.23
C GLN A 102 0.19 -8.24 -28.03
N PRO A 103 -0.02 -9.56 -27.87
CA PRO A 103 -0.74 -10.10 -26.73
C PRO A 103 0.01 -9.76 -25.44
N ALA A 104 -0.71 -9.26 -24.43
CA ALA A 104 -0.16 -9.02 -23.11
C ALA A 104 0.31 -10.36 -22.53
N VAL A 105 1.62 -10.59 -22.51
CA VAL A 105 2.21 -11.80 -21.92
C VAL A 105 1.96 -11.74 -20.42
N ALA A 106 1.14 -12.67 -19.92
CA ALA A 106 0.89 -12.80 -18.49
C ALA A 106 2.24 -12.86 -17.75
N PRO A 107 2.48 -11.97 -16.77
CA PRO A 107 3.78 -11.91 -16.12
C PRO A 107 4.04 -13.20 -15.33
N LYS A 108 5.29 -13.68 -15.33
CA LYS A 108 5.67 -14.99 -14.75
C LYS A 108 5.22 -15.20 -13.30
N TRP A 109 5.05 -14.13 -12.52
CA TRP A 109 4.55 -14.22 -11.15
C TRP A 109 3.08 -14.68 -11.07
N LEU A 110 2.27 -14.44 -12.12
CA LEU A 110 0.88 -14.88 -12.21
C LEU A 110 0.75 -16.41 -12.24
N ALA A 111 1.68 -17.09 -12.93
CA ALA A 111 1.76 -18.55 -12.97
C ALA A 111 2.23 -19.13 -11.62
N ALA A 112 3.02 -18.37 -10.84
CA ALA A 112 3.42 -18.78 -9.50
C ALA A 112 2.24 -18.79 -8.50
N MET A 113 1.18 -18.03 -8.79
CA MET A 113 -0.01 -17.91 -7.93
C MET A 113 -0.85 -19.18 -7.90
N ASP A 114 -0.79 -20.03 -8.93
CA ASP A 114 -1.51 -21.31 -8.93
C ASP A 114 -1.03 -22.27 -7.83
N SER A 115 0.19 -22.05 -7.33
CA SER A 115 0.79 -22.80 -6.22
C SER A 115 0.72 -22.08 -4.86
N ILE A 116 -0.07 -21.00 -4.74
CA ILE A 116 -0.05 -20.17 -3.55
C ILE A 116 -0.59 -20.91 -2.32
N THR A 117 0.19 -20.87 -1.24
CA THR A 117 -0.17 -21.41 0.07
C THR A 117 -0.52 -20.28 1.02
N LEU A 118 -1.19 -20.60 2.13
CA LEU A 118 -1.54 -19.62 3.16
C LEU A 118 -0.32 -18.82 3.64
N GLY A 119 0.80 -19.50 3.90
CA GLY A 119 2.05 -18.87 4.33
C GLY A 119 2.67 -17.96 3.26
N ARG A 120 2.63 -18.36 1.98
CA ARG A 120 3.12 -17.51 0.88
C ARG A 120 2.26 -16.26 0.69
N ALA A 121 0.95 -16.38 0.86
CA ALA A 121 0.03 -15.24 0.80
C ALA A 121 0.26 -14.27 1.99
N ALA A 122 0.41 -14.81 3.21
CA ALA A 122 0.76 -14.03 4.39
C ALA A 122 2.10 -13.28 4.20
N GLY A 123 3.13 -13.98 3.71
CA GLY A 123 4.44 -13.38 3.41
C GLY A 123 4.39 -12.31 2.33
N LEU A 124 3.59 -12.52 1.27
CA LEU A 124 3.35 -11.48 0.25
C LEU A 124 2.63 -10.26 0.84
N GLY A 125 1.69 -10.46 1.76
CA GLY A 125 1.00 -9.35 2.44
C GLY A 125 1.95 -8.53 3.31
N LEU A 126 2.81 -9.19 4.09
CA LEU A 126 3.87 -8.54 4.86
C LEU A 126 4.83 -7.77 3.97
N LEU A 127 5.33 -8.42 2.92
CA LEU A 127 6.27 -7.82 1.99
C LEU A 127 5.64 -6.61 1.30
N MET A 128 4.46 -6.77 0.73
CA MET A 128 3.77 -5.70 0.01
C MET A 128 3.46 -4.52 0.91
N ALA A 129 3.04 -4.74 2.16
CA ALA A 129 2.81 -3.65 3.11
C ALA A 129 4.11 -2.95 3.52
N ALA A 130 5.16 -3.72 3.84
CA ALA A 130 6.47 -3.16 4.21
C ALA A 130 7.13 -2.39 3.04
N THR A 131 6.95 -2.87 1.82
CA THR A 131 7.45 -2.21 0.60
C THR A 131 6.48 -1.17 0.05
N ASN A 132 5.32 -0.93 0.70
CA ASN A 132 4.38 0.11 0.32
C ASN A 132 4.89 1.48 0.80
N SER A 133 6.10 1.84 0.34
CA SER A 133 6.82 3.04 0.75
C SER A 133 6.01 4.31 0.55
N LYS A 134 5.03 4.30 -0.36
CA LYS A 134 4.12 5.43 -0.59
C LYS A 134 3.13 5.66 0.55
N ASN A 135 2.67 4.58 1.17
CA ASN A 135 1.64 4.64 2.19
C ASN A 135 2.26 4.85 3.55
N LEU A 136 3.50 4.40 3.76
CA LEU A 136 4.17 4.50 5.07
C LEU A 136 4.21 5.94 5.63
N PRO A 137 4.54 6.99 4.83
CA PRO A 137 4.47 8.37 5.32
C PRO A 137 3.04 8.81 5.67
N LEU A 138 2.04 8.38 4.89
CA LEU A 138 0.63 8.71 5.12
C LEU A 138 0.09 8.00 6.38
N GLU A 139 0.49 6.75 6.59
CA GLU A 139 0.18 5.92 7.77
C GLU A 139 0.77 6.54 9.04
N LEU A 140 2.07 6.86 9.01
CA LEU A 140 2.76 7.51 10.12
C LEU A 140 2.16 8.89 10.42
N LYS A 141 1.87 9.70 9.38
CA LYS A 141 1.25 11.01 9.54
C LYS A 141 -0.17 10.92 10.11
N GLY A 142 -1.00 10.01 9.59
CA GLY A 142 -2.35 9.77 10.09
C GLY A 142 -2.33 9.31 11.54
N GLY A 143 -1.40 8.42 11.89
CA GLY A 143 -1.11 8.03 13.26
C GLY A 143 -0.75 9.22 14.14
N ALA A 144 0.21 10.03 13.71
CA ALA A 144 0.68 11.19 14.46
C ALA A 144 -0.44 12.20 14.73
N LEU A 145 -1.32 12.46 13.76
CA LEU A 145 -2.51 13.30 13.95
C LEU A 145 -3.47 12.74 15.00
N ILE A 146 -3.67 11.41 15.01
CA ILE A 146 -4.49 10.72 16.01
C ILE A 146 -3.84 10.82 17.40
N GLY A 147 -2.53 10.61 17.50
CA GLY A 147 -1.76 10.70 18.75
C GLY A 147 -1.73 12.12 19.35
N ALA A 148 -1.55 13.13 18.50
CA ALA A 148 -1.53 14.54 18.89
C ALA A 148 -2.88 15.06 19.38
N ALA A 149 -3.98 14.35 19.10
CA ALA A 149 -5.31 14.70 19.60
C ALA A 149 -5.49 14.40 21.10
N HIS A 150 -4.50 13.77 21.76
CA HIS A 150 -4.49 13.45 23.19
C HIS A 150 -5.80 12.80 23.70
N LEU A 151 -6.39 11.94 22.87
CA LEU A 151 -7.62 11.22 23.19
C LEU A 151 -7.37 10.08 24.19
N PRO A 152 -8.41 9.60 24.89
CA PRO A 152 -8.33 8.36 25.67
C PRO A 152 -7.82 7.20 24.80
N ILE A 153 -7.02 6.30 25.38
CA ILE A 153 -6.40 5.16 24.68
C ILE A 153 -7.40 4.35 23.84
N ALA A 154 -8.60 4.12 24.35
CA ALA A 154 -9.65 3.40 23.62
C ALA A 154 -10.10 4.12 22.33
N ALA A 155 -10.21 5.45 22.38
CA ALA A 155 -10.59 6.25 21.22
C ALA A 155 -9.45 6.35 20.19
N THR A 156 -8.20 6.50 20.65
CA THR A 156 -6.99 6.46 19.80
C THR A 156 -6.90 5.13 19.06
N ALA A 157 -7.04 4.01 19.78
CA ALA A 157 -7.03 2.67 19.19
C ALA A 157 -8.14 2.50 18.15
N LEU A 158 -9.36 2.96 18.46
CA LEU A 158 -10.50 2.89 17.52
C LEU A 158 -10.23 3.69 16.24
N LEU A 159 -9.67 4.90 16.35
CA LEU A 159 -9.34 5.74 15.19
C LEU A 159 -8.21 5.14 14.35
N CYS A 160 -7.19 4.56 14.97
CA CYS A 160 -6.12 3.86 14.25
C CYS A 160 -6.68 2.66 13.45
N VAL A 161 -7.57 1.87 14.07
CA VAL A 161 -8.24 0.75 13.40
C VAL A 161 -9.13 1.27 12.26
N ALA A 162 -9.94 2.30 12.50
CA ALA A 162 -10.81 2.88 11.48
C ALA A 162 -10.02 3.40 10.27
N LEU A 163 -8.90 4.07 10.52
CA LEU A 163 -8.01 4.57 9.48
C LEU A 163 -7.34 3.42 8.70
N ALA A 164 -6.86 2.38 9.39
CA ALA A 164 -6.29 1.20 8.75
C ALA A 164 -7.32 0.46 7.88
N VAL A 165 -8.57 0.36 8.34
CA VAL A 165 -9.67 -0.25 7.57
C VAL A 165 -9.97 0.58 6.33
N ALA A 166 -10.07 1.91 6.47
CA ALA A 166 -10.31 2.81 5.36
C ALA A 166 -9.17 2.74 4.31
N GLY A 167 -7.91 2.74 4.75
CA GLY A 167 -6.74 2.61 3.88
C GLY A 167 -6.56 1.24 3.25
N SER A 168 -7.15 0.19 3.82
CA SER A 168 -7.09 -1.20 3.30
C SER A 168 -8.37 -1.62 2.59
N LEU A 169 -9.35 -0.72 2.42
CA LEU A 169 -10.69 -1.07 1.93
C LEU A 169 -10.65 -1.69 0.52
N THR A 170 -9.73 -1.24 -0.33
CA THR A 170 -9.52 -1.76 -1.69
C THR A 170 -8.96 -3.18 -1.72
N LEU A 171 -8.49 -3.71 -0.59
CA LEU A 171 -8.07 -5.11 -0.43
C LEU A 171 -9.13 -5.92 0.33
N ILE A 172 -9.74 -5.33 1.35
CA ILE A 172 -10.79 -5.96 2.15
C ILE A 172 -12.00 -6.30 1.28
N LEU A 173 -12.45 -5.36 0.44
CA LEU A 173 -13.63 -5.54 -0.40
C LEU A 173 -13.47 -6.73 -1.38
N PRO A 174 -12.42 -6.81 -2.22
CA PRO A 174 -12.22 -7.99 -3.06
C PRO A 174 -12.10 -9.29 -2.26
N THR A 175 -11.43 -9.28 -1.11
CA THR A 175 -11.25 -10.49 -0.28
C THR A 175 -12.58 -10.99 0.27
N VAL A 176 -13.42 -10.10 0.81
CA VAL A 176 -14.75 -10.46 1.33
C VAL A 176 -15.68 -10.90 0.20
N LEU A 177 -15.73 -10.14 -0.90
CA LEU A 177 -16.58 -10.47 -2.04
C LEU A 177 -16.16 -11.77 -2.71
N GLY A 178 -14.85 -11.98 -2.92
CA GLY A 178 -14.31 -13.21 -3.50
C GLY A 178 -14.50 -14.44 -2.60
N ALA A 179 -14.58 -14.27 -1.28
CA ALA A 179 -14.87 -15.37 -0.36
C ALA A 179 -16.27 -15.97 -0.52
N THR A 180 -17.24 -15.19 -1.04
CA THR A 180 -18.64 -15.62 -1.25
C THR A 180 -18.77 -16.74 -2.28
N GLY A 181 -17.85 -16.84 -3.25
CA GLY A 181 -17.91 -17.83 -4.33
C GLY A 181 -19.03 -17.61 -5.35
N ILE A 182 -19.66 -16.44 -5.36
CA ILE A 182 -20.75 -16.12 -6.30
C ILE A 182 -20.19 -16.03 -7.74
N PRO A 183 -20.76 -16.76 -8.73
CA PRO A 183 -20.24 -16.79 -10.10
C PRO A 183 -20.12 -15.41 -10.77
N ARG A 184 -21.07 -14.50 -10.49
CA ARG A 184 -21.02 -13.12 -11.01
C ARG A 184 -19.81 -12.34 -10.48
N ILE A 185 -19.44 -12.55 -9.21
CA ILE A 185 -18.30 -11.88 -8.58
C ILE A 185 -17.00 -12.45 -9.14
N THR A 186 -16.91 -13.77 -9.35
CA THR A 186 -15.71 -14.38 -9.96
C THR A 186 -15.50 -13.86 -11.38
N THR A 187 -16.55 -13.77 -12.20
CA THR A 187 -16.45 -13.18 -13.56
C THR A 187 -16.05 -11.70 -13.51
N ALA A 188 -16.56 -10.93 -12.56
CA ALA A 188 -16.16 -9.53 -12.38
C ALA A 188 -14.69 -9.39 -11.95
N LEU A 189 -14.21 -10.26 -11.05
CA LEU A 189 -12.80 -10.31 -10.65
C LEU A 189 -11.88 -10.71 -11.81
N ASP A 190 -12.31 -11.65 -12.65
CA ASP A 190 -11.55 -12.05 -13.85
C ASP A 190 -11.43 -10.90 -14.86
N ARG A 191 -12.52 -10.17 -15.11
CA ARG A 191 -12.47 -8.95 -15.95
C ARG A 191 -11.56 -7.89 -15.35
N LEU A 192 -11.65 -7.66 -14.04
CA LEU A 192 -10.76 -6.73 -13.36
C LEU A 192 -9.29 -7.15 -13.51
N LYS A 193 -8.98 -8.45 -13.37
CA LYS A 193 -7.64 -8.99 -13.57
C LYS A 193 -7.15 -8.77 -15.00
N SER A 194 -7.97 -9.04 -16.02
CA SER A 194 -7.57 -8.85 -17.42
C SER A 194 -7.29 -7.39 -17.74
N GLU A 195 -8.17 -6.47 -17.32
CA GLU A 195 -8.00 -5.03 -17.50
C GLU A 195 -6.74 -4.52 -16.81
N MET A 196 -6.46 -5.00 -15.59
CA MET A 196 -5.27 -4.63 -14.83
C MET A 196 -3.99 -5.19 -15.46
N ILE A 197 -4.02 -6.38 -16.05
CA ILE A 197 -2.86 -6.96 -16.77
C ILE A 197 -2.59 -6.18 -18.05
N GLU A 198 -3.63 -5.86 -18.81
CA GLU A 198 -3.53 -5.09 -20.06
C GLU A 198 -2.94 -3.70 -19.82
N HIS A 199 -3.40 -3.02 -18.77
CA HIS A 199 -2.96 -1.68 -18.42
C HIS A 199 -1.79 -1.66 -17.42
N ASN A 200 -1.24 -2.82 -17.03
CA ASN A 200 -0.24 -2.93 -15.97
C ASN A 200 0.96 -2.01 -16.19
N ALA A 201 1.46 -1.91 -17.42
CA ALA A 201 2.58 -1.03 -17.74
C ALA A 201 2.26 0.44 -17.49
N VAL A 202 1.05 0.90 -17.86
CA VAL A 202 0.60 2.28 -17.63
C VAL A 202 0.40 2.55 -16.14
N ILE A 203 -0.25 1.61 -15.44
CA ILE A 203 -0.48 1.70 -13.99
C ILE A 203 0.86 1.79 -13.24
N MET A 204 1.82 0.95 -13.58
CA MET A 204 3.15 0.93 -12.96
C MET A 204 3.95 2.20 -13.29
N THR A 205 3.88 2.71 -14.53
CA THR A 205 4.52 3.98 -14.88
C THR A 205 3.95 5.14 -14.08
N VAL A 206 2.63 5.28 -14.01
CA VAL A 206 1.98 6.37 -13.25
C VAL A 206 2.30 6.25 -11.76
N LEU A 207 2.24 5.04 -11.20
CA LEU A 207 2.58 4.78 -9.81
C LEU A 207 4.03 5.20 -9.48
N PHE A 208 5.00 4.74 -10.27
CA PHE A 208 6.40 5.05 -10.03
C PHE A 208 6.71 6.54 -10.27
N ALA A 209 6.03 7.20 -11.20
CA ALA A 209 6.16 8.64 -11.41
C ALA A 209 5.65 9.46 -10.21
N ILE A 210 4.49 9.10 -9.65
CA ILE A 210 3.95 9.75 -8.45
C ILE A 210 4.88 9.50 -7.24
N LEU A 211 5.38 8.27 -7.09
CA LEU A 211 6.35 7.93 -6.05
C LEU A 211 7.63 8.76 -6.14
N ALA A 212 8.21 8.85 -7.33
CA ALA A 212 9.40 9.66 -7.57
C ALA A 212 9.15 11.15 -7.26
N ALA A 213 7.98 11.68 -7.65
CA ALA A 213 7.61 13.06 -7.36
C ALA A 213 7.44 13.31 -5.85
N ASN A 214 6.85 12.38 -5.12
CA ASN A 214 6.67 12.48 -3.67
C ASN A 214 8.01 12.46 -2.92
N GLU A 215 8.90 11.52 -3.26
CA GLU A 215 10.23 11.45 -2.65
C GLU A 215 11.07 12.69 -2.99
N ALA A 216 10.98 13.19 -4.23
CA ALA A 216 11.63 14.43 -4.63
C ALA A 216 11.13 15.64 -3.83
N ALA A 217 9.81 15.76 -3.62
CA ALA A 217 9.23 16.82 -2.81
C ALA A 217 9.71 16.76 -1.35
N HIS A 218 9.80 15.55 -0.79
CA HIS A 218 10.32 15.34 0.57
C HIS A 218 11.80 15.73 0.69
N LEU A 219 12.62 15.39 -0.30
CA LEU A 219 14.03 15.80 -0.35
C LEU A 219 14.18 17.32 -0.43
N ILE A 220 13.37 17.99 -1.26
CA ILE A 220 13.38 19.46 -1.37
C ILE A 220 13.06 20.10 -0.01
N HIS A 221 12.06 19.59 0.70
CA HIS A 221 11.71 20.07 2.04
C HIS A 221 12.76 19.83 3.11
N GLN A 222 13.60 18.80 2.97
CA GLN A 222 14.71 18.54 3.91
C GLN A 222 15.96 19.37 3.63
N LEU A 223 16.08 19.91 2.41
CA LEU A 223 17.22 20.71 1.95
C LEU A 223 16.97 22.22 1.99
N ALA A 224 15.71 22.65 2.17
CA ALA A 224 15.28 24.05 2.33
C ALA A 224 15.18 24.43 3.81
#